data_AF-A0A1A6DXD4-F1
#
_entry.id   AF-A0A1A6DXD4-F1
#
_cell.length_a   1.000
_cell.length_b   1.000
_cell.length_c   1.000
_cell.angle_alpha   90.00
_cell.angle_beta   90.00
_cell.angle_gamma   90.00
#
_symmetry.space_group_name_H-M   'P 1'
#
loop_
_entity.id
_entity.type
_entity.pdbx_description
1 polymer ?
#
loop_
_entity_poly.entity_id
_entity_poly.type
_entity_poly.pdbx_seq_one_letter_code
_entity_poly.pdbx_strand_id
1 'polypeptide(L)'
;MIYLRSRLPQIVFKWSQDGSNHPRFDERELLNLPVPRALISDQATYQTAVRHMVTHRQRATRLLDAAKRAVEIAIEESEASALAYLAAANPPDAAD
;
A
#
# COMPACT_ATOMS: atom_id res chain seq x y z
N MET A 1 10.47 6.21 -1.68
CA MET A 1 9.90 7.33 -0.89
C MET A 1 8.61 7.85 -1.51
N ILE A 2 7.47 7.68 -0.84
CA ILE A 2 6.15 8.14 -1.33
C ILE A 2 5.97 9.65 -1.13
N TYR A 3 6.44 10.19 0.00
CA TYR A 3 6.34 11.62 0.30
C TYR A 3 7.02 12.52 -0.76
N LEU A 4 8.25 12.19 -1.17
CA LEU A 4 8.96 12.95 -2.21
C LEU A 4 8.25 12.93 -3.57
N ARG A 5 7.39 11.94 -3.83
CA ARG A 5 6.58 11.84 -5.05
C ARG A 5 5.24 12.57 -4.93
N SER A 6 4.88 13.09 -3.75
CA SER A 6 3.66 13.85 -3.57
C SER A 6 3.76 15.23 -4.23
N ARG A 7 2.61 15.83 -4.53
CA ARG A 7 2.51 17.06 -5.32
C ARG A 7 3.36 18.22 -4.77
N LEU A 8 3.41 18.38 -3.45
CA LEU A 8 4.07 19.53 -2.83
C LEU A 8 5.61 19.48 -2.98
N PRO A 9 6.32 18.42 -2.57
CA PRO A 9 7.74 18.25 -2.89
C PRO A 9 8.04 18.32 -4.39
N GLN A 10 7.19 17.75 -5.24
CA GLN A 10 7.39 17.81 -6.70
C GLN A 10 7.30 19.24 -7.26
N ILE A 11 6.48 20.12 -6.66
CA ILE A 11 6.48 21.54 -7.00
C ILE A 11 7.81 22.16 -6.61
N VAL A 12 8.28 21.95 -5.37
CA VAL A 12 9.57 22.48 -4.90
C VAL A 12 10.71 22.03 -5.81
N PHE A 13 10.78 20.72 -6.12
CA PHE A 13 11.78 20.15 -7.01
C PHE A 13 11.77 20.68 -8.44
N LYS A 14 10.61 21.12 -8.95
CA LYS A 14 10.51 21.74 -10.26
C LYS A 14 11.14 23.13 -10.27
N TRP A 15 11.00 23.87 -9.18
CA TRP A 15 11.53 25.23 -9.05
C TRP A 15 12.98 25.27 -8.54
N SER A 16 13.45 24.20 -7.89
CA SER A 16 14.81 24.05 -7.39
C SER A 16 15.77 23.37 -8.38
N GLN A 17 15.42 23.33 -9.67
CA GLN A 17 16.31 22.78 -10.71
C GLN A 17 17.32 23.86 -11.09
N ASP A 18 18.60 23.51 -11.04
CA ASP A 18 19.69 24.40 -11.44
C ASP A 18 20.61 23.71 -12.46
N GLY A 19 21.20 24.51 -13.35
CA GLY A 19 22.20 24.12 -14.34
C GLY A 19 21.67 23.40 -15.59
N SER A 20 22.61 23.02 -16.46
CA SER A 20 22.39 22.36 -17.74
C SER A 20 22.42 20.82 -17.68
N ASN A 21 22.54 20.23 -16.49
CA ASN A 21 22.59 18.78 -16.29
C ASN A 21 21.29 18.26 -15.67
N HIS A 22 20.57 17.44 -16.45
CA HIS A 22 19.22 17.00 -16.10
C HIS A 22 19.20 15.54 -15.57
N PRO A 23 18.47 15.23 -14.47
CA PRO A 23 17.95 16.13 -13.44
C PRO A 23 18.85 16.13 -12.18
N ARG A 24 19.37 17.29 -11.77
CA ARG A 24 19.87 17.53 -10.42
C ARG A 24 18.92 18.45 -9.67
N PHE A 25 18.37 17.95 -8.56
CA PHE A 25 17.64 18.78 -7.59
C PHE A 25 18.66 19.44 -6.66
N ASP A 26 18.44 20.68 -6.23
CA ASP A 26 19.23 21.28 -5.16
C ASP A 26 19.06 20.46 -3.86
N GLU A 27 20.16 19.91 -3.36
CA GLU A 27 20.19 19.11 -2.13
C GLU A 27 19.72 19.93 -0.91
N ARG A 28 20.00 21.23 -0.88
CA ARG A 28 19.57 22.12 0.20
C ARG A 28 18.05 22.22 0.24
N GLU A 29 17.41 22.34 -0.91
CA GLU A 29 15.95 22.38 -1.01
C GLU A 29 15.33 21.03 -0.62
N LEU A 30 15.96 19.91 -1.01
CA LEU A 30 15.54 18.56 -0.59
C LEU A 30 15.57 18.38 0.93
N LEU A 31 16.67 18.79 1.58
CA LEU A 31 16.86 18.64 3.02
C LEU A 31 15.99 19.61 3.85
N ASN A 32 15.57 20.72 3.26
CA ASN A 32 14.70 21.72 3.89
C ASN A 32 13.20 21.50 3.63
N LEU A 33 12.82 20.40 2.98
CA LEU A 33 11.40 20.12 2.72
C LEU A 33 10.60 20.06 4.04
N PRO A 34 9.52 20.84 4.17
CA PRO A 34 8.74 20.87 5.39
C PRO A 34 7.98 19.56 5.58
N VAL A 35 8.37 18.80 6.59
CA VAL A 35 7.59 17.65 7.04
C VAL A 35 6.44 18.16 7.93
N PRO A 36 5.17 17.83 7.62
CA PRO A 36 4.03 18.22 8.44
C PRO A 36 4.25 17.81 9.90
N ARG A 37 4.15 18.78 10.83
CA ARG A 37 4.34 18.53 12.28
C ARG A 37 3.44 17.41 12.81
N ALA A 38 2.23 17.28 12.29
CA ALA A 38 1.32 16.18 12.66
C ALA A 38 1.93 14.79 12.45
N LEU A 39 2.73 14.58 11.39
CA LEU A 39 3.42 13.31 11.14
C LEU A 39 4.56 13.05 12.13
N ILE A 40 5.11 14.10 12.73
CA ILE A 40 6.16 14.02 13.75
C ILE A 40 5.51 13.77 15.12
N SER A 41 4.45 14.50 15.46
CA SER A 41 3.77 14.44 16.75
C SER A 41 2.92 13.17 16.95
N ASP A 42 2.39 12.59 15.89
CA ASP A 42 1.50 11.42 15.95
C ASP A 42 2.00 10.25 15.08
N GLN A 43 3.33 10.07 15.03
CA GLN A 43 3.98 9.12 14.14
C GLN A 43 3.46 7.68 14.31
N ALA A 44 3.19 7.26 15.55
CA ALA A 44 2.76 5.90 15.86
C ALA A 44 1.40 5.56 15.21
N THR A 45 0.44 6.48 15.26
CA THR A 45 -0.89 6.30 14.67
C THR A 45 -0.79 6.07 13.16
N TYR A 46 -0.01 6.90 12.45
CA TYR A 46 0.18 6.74 11.01
C TYR A 46 0.92 5.46 10.65
N GLN A 47 1.92 5.05 11.44
CA GLN A 47 2.61 3.78 11.23
C GLN A 47 1.67 2.59 11.38
N THR A 48 0.83 2.59 12.42
CA THR A 48 -0.18 1.55 12.65
C THR A 48 -1.18 1.50 11.51
N ALA A 49 -1.72 2.65 11.09
CA ALA A 49 -2.65 2.72 9.96
C ALA A 49 -2.05 2.17 8.66
N VAL A 50 -0.79 2.53 8.34
CA VAL A 50 -0.10 2.03 7.15
C VAL A 50 0.13 0.52 7.24
N ARG A 51 0.52 0.00 8.41
CA ARG A 51 0.69 -1.45 8.62
C ARG A 51 -0.63 -2.18 8.41
N HIS A 52 -1.72 -1.69 9.00
CA HIS A 52 -3.05 -2.28 8.84
C HIS A 52 -3.47 -2.27 7.36
N MET A 53 -3.28 -1.16 6.65
CA MET A 53 -3.56 -1.07 5.22
C MET A 53 -2.79 -2.12 4.41
N VAL A 54 -1.50 -2.32 4.70
CA VAL A 54 -0.69 -3.36 4.04
C VAL A 54 -1.23 -4.76 4.35
N THR A 55 -1.53 -5.06 5.61
CA THR A 55 -2.08 -6.34 6.03
C THR A 55 -3.44 -6.62 5.37
N HIS A 56 -4.35 -5.64 5.37
CA HIS A 56 -5.66 -5.77 4.72
C HIS A 56 -5.53 -5.96 3.21
N ARG A 57 -4.60 -5.24 2.57
CA ARG A 57 -4.34 -5.42 1.13
C ARG A 57 -3.85 -6.83 0.84
N GLN A 58 -2.89 -7.34 1.62
CA GLN A 58 -2.40 -8.71 1.46
C GLN A 58 -3.53 -9.74 1.64
N ARG A 59 -4.38 -9.54 2.66
CA ARG A 59 -5.55 -10.40 2.89
C ARG A 59 -6.52 -10.34 1.71
N ALA A 60 -6.88 -9.15 1.23
CA ALA A 60 -7.76 -8.97 0.09
C ALA A 60 -7.22 -9.67 -1.18
N THR A 61 -5.91 -9.60 -1.43
CA THR A 61 -5.27 -10.33 -2.54
C THR A 61 -5.42 -11.84 -2.36
N ARG A 62 -5.12 -12.39 -1.18
CA ARG A 62 -5.29 -13.83 -0.91
C ARG A 62 -6.73 -14.29 -1.09
N LEU A 63 -7.69 -13.51 -0.60
CA LEU A 63 -9.12 -13.81 -0.75
C LEU A 63 -9.55 -13.78 -2.22
N LEU A 64 -9.07 -12.80 -2.98
CA LEU A 64 -9.36 -12.72 -4.41
C LEU A 64 -8.78 -13.92 -5.16
N ASP A 65 -7.56 -14.33 -4.85
CA ASP A 65 -6.93 -15.48 -5.50
C ASP A 65 -7.61 -16.80 -5.11
N ALA A 66 -8.02 -16.95 -3.85
CA ALA A 66 -8.85 -18.07 -3.42
C ALA A 66 -10.22 -18.09 -4.14
N ALA A 67 -10.87 -16.93 -4.31
CA ALA A 67 -12.12 -16.83 -5.05
C ALA A 67 -11.96 -17.26 -6.52
N LYS A 68 -10.88 -16.84 -7.19
CA LYS A 68 -10.58 -17.30 -8.55
C LYS A 68 -10.40 -18.82 -8.61
N ARG A 69 -9.61 -19.39 -7.69
CA ARG A 69 -9.38 -20.85 -7.66
C ARG A 69 -10.66 -21.63 -7.36
N ALA A 70 -11.52 -21.10 -6.50
CA ALA A 70 -12.81 -21.72 -6.21
C ALA A 70 -13.71 -21.78 -7.46
N VAL A 71 -13.71 -20.73 -8.30
CA VAL A 71 -14.44 -20.75 -9.57
C VAL A 71 -13.91 -21.84 -10.49
N GLU A 72 -12.58 -22.00 -10.59
CA GLU A 72 -11.98 -23.08 -11.37
C GLU A 72 -12.41 -24.46 -10.85
N ILE A 73 -12.37 -24.69 -9.54
CA ILE A 73 -12.81 -25.95 -8.91
C ILE A 73 -14.30 -26.21 -9.18
N ALA A 74 -15.14 -25.17 -9.14
CA ALA A 74 -16.57 -25.31 -9.41
C ALA A 74 -16.84 -25.76 -10.85
N ILE A 75 -16.00 -25.33 -11.80
CA ILE A 75 -16.05 -25.72 -13.21
C ILE A 75 -15.50 -27.15 -13.40
N GLU A 76 -14.38 -27.47 -12.74
CA GLU A 76 -13.64 -28.74 -12.91
C GLU A 76 -14.29 -29.93 -12.18
N GLU A 77 -14.84 -29.70 -10.99
CA GLU A 77 -15.34 -30.75 -10.11
C GLU A 77 -16.81 -30.54 -9.71
N SER A 78 -17.07 -29.58 -8.83
CA SER A 78 -18.41 -29.27 -8.31
C SER A 78 -18.42 -27.99 -7.47
N GLU A 79 -19.60 -27.37 -7.35
CA GLU A 79 -19.82 -26.24 -6.46
C GLU A 79 -19.54 -26.59 -4.98
N ALA A 80 -19.85 -27.82 -4.56
CA ALA A 80 -19.59 -28.28 -3.19
C ALA A 80 -18.09 -28.30 -2.86
N SER A 81 -17.24 -28.79 -3.79
CA SER A 81 -15.78 -28.77 -3.65
C SER A 81 -15.25 -27.34 -3.55
N ALA A 82 -15.78 -26.42 -4.37
CA ALA A 82 -15.37 -25.02 -4.39
C ALA A 82 -15.69 -24.29 -3.07
N LEU A 83 -16.88 -24.53 -2.51
CA LEU A 83 -17.30 -23.95 -1.23
C LEU A 83 -16.45 -24.49 -0.07
N ALA A 84 -16.11 -25.79 -0.07
CA ALA A 84 -15.22 -26.38 0.92
C ALA A 84 -13.82 -25.75 0.85
N TYR A 85 -13.29 -25.51 -0.35
CA TYR A 85 -12.02 -24.83 -0.55
C TYR A 85 -12.05 -23.38 -0.03
N LEU A 86 -13.10 -22.61 -0.31
CA LEU A 86 -13.24 -21.23 0.18
C LEU A 86 -13.29 -21.14 1.71
N ALA A 87 -14.03 -22.06 2.35
CA ALA A 87 -14.11 -22.11 3.80
C ALA A 87 -12.75 -22.41 4.44
N ALA A 88 -11.93 -23.27 3.81
CA ALA A 88 -10.57 -23.55 4.27
C ALA A 88 -9.60 -22.38 4.00
N ALA A 89 -9.75 -21.67 2.88
CA ALA A 89 -8.87 -20.57 2.48
C ALA A 89 -9.14 -19.26 3.24
N ASN A 90 -10.34 -19.09 3.80
CA ASN A 90 -10.72 -17.96 4.64
C ASN A 90 -11.36 -18.46 5.95
N PRO A 91 -10.55 -18.96 6.89
CA PRO A 91 -11.07 -19.29 8.21
C PRO A 91 -11.68 -18.03 8.85
N PRO A 92 -12.79 -18.15 9.60
CA PRO A 92 -13.35 -17.02 10.32
C PRO A 92 -12.25 -16.44 11.21
N ASP A 93 -12.06 -15.12 11.16
CA ASP A 93 -11.13 -14.46 12.09
C ASP A 93 -11.51 -14.90 13.50
N ALA A 94 -10.54 -15.39 14.28
CA ALA A 94 -10.71 -15.52 15.70
C ALA A 94 -11.11 -14.13 16.20
N ALA A 95 -12.33 -14.03 16.73
CA ALA A 95 -12.91 -12.76 17.17
C ALA A 95 -11.91 -12.08 18.12
N ASP A 96 -11.39 -10.92 17.69
CA ASP A 96 -10.76 -9.93 18.57
C ASP A 96 -11.83 -9.30 19.48
#